data_AF-A0A2S2PWT2-F1
#
_entry.id   AF-A0A2S2PWT2-F1
#
_cell.length_a   1.000
_cell.length_b   1.000
_cell.length_c   1.000
_cell.angle_alpha   90.00
_cell.angle_beta   90.00
_cell.angle_gamma   90.00
#
_symmetry.space_group_name_H-M   'P 1'
#
loop_
_entity.id
_entity.type
_entity.pdbx_description
1 polymer ?
#
loop_
_entity_poly.entity_id
_entity_poly.type
_entity_poly.pdbx_seq_one_letter_code
_entity_poly.pdbx_strand_id
1 'polypeptide(L)'
;MYAYKIPTRPVPPHFMEMENTDKYLKKGYTGHIPCLNNFHGATNSSITNEALKLFTSRYEKEKANLKLPTIAGTLAPKPKMVSRRLPYEAGIIKNYAGHIPGSMFNVGETFSVGSKSTRIILGMNN
;
A
#
# COMPACT_ATOMS: atom_id res chain seq x y z
N MET A 1 -45.81 7.11 25.42
CA MET A 1 -44.43 7.60 25.49
C MET A 1 -43.69 7.05 24.27
N TYR A 2 -43.43 7.85 23.25
CA TYR A 2 -42.62 7.42 22.10
C TYR A 2 -41.15 7.71 22.41
N ALA A 3 -40.32 6.66 22.47
CA ALA A 3 -38.87 6.81 22.57
C ALA A 3 -38.32 7.16 21.18
N TYR A 4 -37.74 8.35 21.03
CA TYR A 4 -37.02 8.70 19.80
C TYR A 4 -35.64 8.05 19.85
N LYS A 5 -35.34 7.25 18.82
CA LYS A 5 -34.02 6.62 18.66
C LYS A 5 -33.04 7.72 18.27
N ILE A 6 -32.07 8.03 19.13
CA ILE A 6 -31.02 9.00 18.83
C ILE A 6 -30.25 8.47 17.62
N PRO A 7 -30.17 9.21 16.50
CA PRO A 7 -29.43 8.76 15.33
C PRO A 7 -27.94 8.66 15.70
N THR A 8 -27.38 7.45 15.62
CA THR A 8 -25.96 7.22 15.84
C THR A 8 -25.16 7.88 14.72
N ARG A 9 -24.01 8.48 15.06
CA ARG A 9 -23.12 9.06 14.04
C ARG A 9 -22.64 7.93 13.11
N PRO A 10 -22.68 8.12 11.78
CA PRO A 10 -22.17 7.12 10.86
C PRO A 10 -20.67 6.95 11.04
N VAL A 11 -20.21 5.70 11.14
CA VAL A 11 -18.79 5.36 11.24
C VAL A 11 -18.11 5.72 9.91
N PRO A 12 -16.96 6.42 9.91
CA PRO A 12 -16.23 6.69 8.67
C PRO A 12 -15.77 5.39 7.98
N PRO A 13 -15.75 5.32 6.64
CA PRO A 13 -15.33 4.12 5.91
C PRO A 13 -13.95 3.56 6.32
N HIS A 14 -13.05 4.42 6.80
CA HIS A 14 -11.73 4.02 7.30
C HIS A 14 -11.76 3.05 8.48
N PHE A 15 -12.81 3.14 9.32
CA PHE A 15 -12.94 2.36 10.56
C PHE A 15 -14.05 1.31 10.49
N MET A 16 -14.65 1.10 9.32
CA MET A 16 -15.63 0.04 9.13
C MET A 16 -14.94 -1.33 9.08
N GLU A 17 -15.69 -2.39 9.40
CA GLU A 17 -15.26 -3.78 9.26
C GLU A 17 -14.97 -4.15 7.80
N MET A 18 -14.09 -5.14 7.58
CA MET A 18 -13.62 -5.52 6.24
C MET A 18 -14.73 -6.10 5.35
N GLU A 19 -15.70 -6.79 5.95
CA GLU A 19 -16.83 -7.44 5.28
C GLU A 19 -17.94 -6.45 4.91
N ASN A 20 -17.87 -5.21 5.41
CA ASN A 20 -18.91 -4.23 5.16
C ASN A 20 -18.87 -3.75 3.69
N THR A 21 -19.98 -3.98 2.97
CA THR A 21 -20.13 -3.57 1.57
C THR A 21 -20.05 -2.05 1.39
N ASP A 22 -20.40 -1.28 2.43
CA ASP A 22 -20.38 0.19 2.43
C ASP A 22 -19.00 0.78 2.81
N LYS A 23 -17.97 -0.05 2.95
CA LYS A 23 -16.59 0.37 3.21
C LYS A 23 -15.93 0.92 1.94
N TYR A 24 -16.46 2.01 1.40
CA TYR A 24 -15.87 2.71 0.26
C TYR A 24 -16.02 4.22 0.41
N LEU A 25 -15.19 4.98 -0.30
CA LEU A 25 -15.26 6.43 -0.27
C LEU A 25 -16.21 6.91 -1.37
N LYS A 26 -17.01 7.93 -1.06
CA LYS A 26 -17.95 8.50 -2.02
C LYS A 26 -17.20 9.11 -3.21
N LYS A 27 -17.80 9.02 -4.39
CA LYS A 27 -17.29 9.70 -5.60
C LYS A 27 -17.14 11.19 -5.31
N GLY A 28 -16.00 11.76 -5.72
CA GLY A 28 -15.67 13.17 -5.46
C GLY A 28 -14.96 13.43 -4.13
N TYR A 29 -14.64 12.39 -3.35
CA TYR A 29 -13.72 12.53 -2.22
C TYR A 29 -12.34 13.00 -2.70
N THR A 30 -11.89 14.14 -2.20
CA THR A 30 -10.62 14.79 -2.58
C THR A 30 -9.50 14.58 -1.56
N GLY A 31 -9.81 13.97 -0.41
CA GLY A 31 -8.82 13.65 0.61
C GLY A 31 -7.90 12.50 0.19
N HIS A 32 -6.87 12.27 1.00
CA HIS A 32 -5.98 11.13 0.79
C HIS A 32 -6.70 9.79 0.98
N ILE A 33 -6.43 8.84 0.09
CA ILE A 33 -6.94 7.47 0.16
C ILE A 33 -5.74 6.53 0.34
N PRO A 34 -5.60 5.86 1.49
CA PRO A 34 -4.45 5.00 1.74
C PRO A 34 -4.45 3.81 0.79
N CYS A 35 -3.26 3.39 0.34
CA CYS A 35 -3.06 2.24 -0.55
C CYS A 35 -3.79 2.30 -1.90
N LEU A 36 -4.33 3.46 -2.30
CA LEU A 36 -5.04 3.61 -3.59
C LEU A 36 -4.17 3.30 -4.79
N ASN A 37 -2.88 3.66 -4.74
CA ASN A 37 -1.93 3.47 -5.84
C ASN A 37 -1.74 2.00 -6.26
N ASN A 38 -2.14 1.05 -5.40
CA ASN A 38 -2.06 -0.38 -5.69
C ASN A 38 -3.18 -0.88 -6.62
N PHE A 39 -4.21 -0.06 -6.88
CA PHE A 39 -5.43 -0.47 -7.57
C PHE A 39 -5.78 0.51 -8.69
N HIS A 40 -6.12 0.00 -9.87
CA HIS A 40 -6.46 0.79 -11.05
C HIS A 40 -7.44 0.04 -11.96
N GLY A 41 -8.14 0.75 -12.85
CA GLY A 41 -8.99 0.15 -13.89
C GLY A 41 -10.35 -0.39 -13.45
N ALA A 42 -10.74 -0.18 -12.19
CA ALA A 42 -12.05 -0.55 -11.65
C ALA A 42 -12.85 0.69 -11.20
N THR A 43 -14.11 0.47 -10.80
CA THR A 43 -15.00 1.53 -10.31
C THR A 43 -14.48 2.12 -8.99
N ASN A 44 -14.81 3.39 -8.72
CA ASN A 44 -14.37 4.07 -7.51
C ASN A 44 -14.78 3.34 -6.21
N SER A 45 -16.00 2.79 -6.15
CA SER A 45 -16.47 2.00 -5.01
C SER A 45 -15.63 0.74 -4.81
N SER A 46 -15.35 0.01 -5.88
CA SER A 46 -14.53 -1.21 -5.83
C SER A 46 -13.08 -0.90 -5.44
N ILE A 47 -12.42 0.04 -6.14
CA ILE A 47 -11.02 0.40 -5.87
C ILE A 47 -10.85 0.91 -4.44
N THR A 48 -11.71 1.82 -3.97
CA THR A 48 -11.56 2.40 -2.64
C THR A 48 -11.88 1.39 -1.54
N ASN A 49 -12.79 0.45 -1.79
CA ASN A 49 -13.06 -0.65 -0.85
C ASN A 49 -11.84 -1.55 -0.69
N GLU A 50 -11.25 -2.00 -1.80
CA GLU A 50 -10.05 -2.85 -1.79
C GLU A 50 -8.84 -2.13 -1.17
N ALA A 51 -8.66 -0.84 -1.48
CA ALA A 51 -7.62 -0.02 -0.89
C ALA A 51 -7.77 0.11 0.65
N LEU A 52 -8.99 0.34 1.13
CA LEU A 52 -9.27 0.43 2.57
C LEU A 52 -9.10 -0.90 3.28
N LYS A 53 -9.51 -2.03 2.68
CA LYS A 53 -9.27 -3.37 3.22
C LYS A 53 -7.78 -3.66 3.34
N LEU A 54 -7.01 -3.39 2.27
CA LEU A 54 -5.56 -3.56 2.27
C LEU A 54 -4.89 -2.72 3.37
N PHE A 55 -5.35 -1.48 3.54
CA PHE A 55 -4.87 -0.62 4.62
C PHE A 55 -5.20 -1.19 6.01
N THR A 56 -6.44 -1.62 6.26
CA THR A 56 -6.84 -2.23 7.54
C THR A 56 -6.01 -3.46 7.86
N SER A 57 -5.84 -4.37 6.90
CA SER A 57 -5.01 -5.57 7.07
C SER A 57 -3.55 -5.24 7.44
N ARG A 58 -2.95 -4.27 6.74
CA ARG A 58 -1.58 -3.81 7.06
C ARG A 58 -1.51 -3.16 8.44
N TYR A 59 -2.48 -2.31 8.76
CA TYR A 59 -2.54 -1.64 10.04
C TYR A 59 -2.67 -2.63 11.21
N GLU A 60 -3.51 -3.65 11.07
CA GLU A 60 -3.67 -4.71 12.07
C GLU A 60 -2.39 -5.53 12.26
N LYS A 61 -1.72 -5.88 11.16
CA LYS A 61 -0.44 -6.58 11.19
C LYS A 61 0.64 -5.76 11.92
N GLU A 62 0.79 -4.49 11.59
CA GLU A 62 1.74 -3.60 12.26
C GLU A 62 1.39 -3.39 13.74
N LYS A 63 0.10 -3.22 14.04
CA LYS A 63 -0.39 -3.13 15.43
C LYS A 63 -0.11 -4.41 16.23
N ALA A 64 -0.18 -5.59 15.60
CA ALA A 64 0.20 -6.84 16.23
C ALA A 64 1.71 -6.90 16.50
N ASN A 65 2.54 -6.48 15.53
CA ASN A 65 4.00 -6.41 15.69
C ASN A 65 4.43 -5.50 16.85
N LEU A 66 3.77 -4.34 17.01
CA LEU A 66 4.04 -3.40 18.11
C LEU A 66 3.71 -3.97 19.49
N LYS A 67 2.77 -4.92 19.57
CA LYS A 67 2.36 -5.55 20.84
C LYS A 67 3.24 -6.72 21.25
N LEU A 68 4.05 -7.25 20.35
CA LEU A 68 5.03 -8.27 20.70
C LEU A 68 6.11 -7.60 21.56
N PRO A 69 6.55 -8.23 22.67
CA PRO A 69 7.72 -7.74 23.39
C PRO A 69 8.87 -7.73 22.39
N THR A 70 9.26 -6.53 21.97
CA THR A 70 10.45 -6.37 21.14
C THR A 70 11.58 -6.82 22.04
N ILE A 71 12.07 -8.05 21.84
CA ILE A 71 13.31 -8.49 22.46
C ILE A 71 14.33 -7.46 21.99
N ALA A 72 14.72 -6.55 22.87
CA ALA A 72 15.72 -5.52 22.64
C ALA A 72 17.12 -6.15 22.54
N GLY A 73 17.23 -7.27 21.84
CA GLY A 73 18.47 -7.84 21.38
C GLY A 73 18.85 -7.06 20.13
N THR A 74 19.66 -6.02 20.32
CA THR A 74 20.56 -5.43 19.32
C THR A 74 20.16 -5.74 17.88
N LEU A 75 19.31 -4.90 17.28
CA LEU A 75 19.30 -4.80 15.83
C LEU A 75 20.69 -4.32 15.44
N ALA A 76 21.60 -5.25 15.17
CA ALA A 76 22.86 -4.94 14.52
C ALA A 76 22.50 -4.04 13.33
N PRO A 77 23.09 -2.83 13.23
CA PRO A 77 22.76 -1.93 12.12
C PRO A 77 22.93 -2.75 10.86
N LYS A 78 21.85 -2.93 10.09
CA LYS A 78 21.91 -3.65 8.80
C LYS A 78 23.12 -3.06 8.08
N PRO A 79 24.14 -3.86 7.74
CA PRO A 79 25.34 -3.30 7.16
C PRO A 79 24.89 -2.51 5.95
N LYS A 80 25.22 -1.21 5.92
CA LYS A 80 25.05 -0.42 4.70
C LYS A 80 25.92 -1.12 3.68
N MET A 81 25.32 -1.96 2.84
CA MET A 81 25.99 -2.52 1.68
C MET A 81 26.33 -1.34 0.77
N VAL A 82 27.49 -0.73 1.02
CA VAL A 82 28.13 0.17 0.07
C VAL A 82 28.75 -0.73 -0.98
N SER A 83 27.92 -1.37 -1.79
CA SER A 83 28.40 -2.01 -2.99
C SER A 83 28.81 -0.89 -3.94
N ARG A 84 30.13 -0.66 -4.05
CA ARG A 84 30.73 0.27 -5.03
C ARG A 84 30.37 -0.11 -6.48
N ARG A 85 29.89 -1.33 -6.70
CA ARG A 85 29.26 -1.77 -7.94
C ARG A 85 27.76 -1.78 -7.72
N LEU A 86 27.00 -1.00 -8.50
CA LEU A 86 25.55 -1.18 -8.57
C LEU A 86 25.31 -2.67 -8.84
N PRO A 87 24.64 -3.42 -7.95
CA PRO A 87 24.36 -4.81 -8.26
C PRO A 87 23.55 -4.82 -9.56
N TYR A 88 23.91 -5.70 -10.49
CA TYR A 88 23.11 -5.98 -11.69
C TYR A 88 21.64 -6.29 -11.32
N GLU A 89 21.40 -6.80 -10.11
CA GLU A 89 20.09 -7.04 -9.49
C GLU A 89 19.42 -5.79 -8.86
N ALA A 90 19.93 -4.57 -9.09
CA ALA A 90 19.42 -3.34 -8.47
C ALA A 90 18.18 -2.74 -9.14
N GLY A 91 17.65 -3.37 -10.19
CA GLY A 91 16.62 -2.78 -11.05
C GLY A 91 17.24 -2.22 -12.32
N ILE A 92 16.56 -1.27 -12.97
CA ILE A 92 16.98 -0.77 -14.27
C ILE A 92 18.17 0.21 -14.12
N ILE A 93 19.08 0.20 -15.09
CA ILE A 93 20.25 1.07 -15.13
C ILE A 93 19.85 2.54 -15.33
N LYS A 94 20.59 3.45 -14.68
CA LYS A 94 20.46 4.89 -14.95
C LYS A 94 20.76 5.11 -16.44
N ASN A 95 19.81 5.66 -17.20
CA ASN A 95 19.82 5.88 -18.67
C ASN A 95 19.24 4.75 -19.54
N TYR A 96 18.49 3.79 -18.98
CA TYR A 96 17.65 2.93 -19.83
C TYR A 96 16.56 3.77 -20.52
N ALA A 97 16.57 3.77 -21.85
CA ALA A 97 15.62 4.53 -22.67
C ALA A 97 14.48 3.66 -23.23
N GLY A 98 14.43 2.37 -22.91
CA GLY A 98 13.36 1.47 -23.32
C GLY A 98 12.07 1.66 -22.51
N HIS A 99 10.97 1.10 -23.01
CA HIS A 99 9.69 1.13 -22.31
C HIS A 99 9.71 0.21 -21.09
N ILE A 100 9.24 0.72 -19.93
CA ILE A 100 9.08 -0.04 -18.70
C ILE A 100 7.59 -0.18 -18.41
N PRO A 101 6.98 -1.36 -18.63
CA PRO A 101 5.57 -1.53 -18.38
C PRO A 101 5.25 -1.37 -16.90
N GLY A 102 4.13 -0.70 -16.61
CA GLY A 102 3.69 -0.42 -15.23
C GLY A 102 4.42 0.73 -14.53
N SER A 103 5.52 1.25 -15.07
CA SER A 103 6.32 2.32 -14.44
C SER A 103 5.52 3.60 -14.18
N MET A 104 4.59 3.95 -15.09
CA MET A 104 3.76 5.16 -14.96
C MET A 104 2.79 5.14 -13.76
N PHE A 105 2.50 3.95 -13.21
CA PHE A 105 1.60 3.80 -12.06
C PHE A 105 2.36 3.74 -10.72
N ASN A 106 3.68 3.64 -10.76
CA ASN A 106 4.54 3.65 -9.58
C ASN A 106 4.99 5.08 -9.28
N VAL A 107 4.43 5.69 -8.23
CA VAL A 107 4.77 7.07 -7.81
C VAL A 107 5.42 7.05 -6.43
N GLY A 108 6.48 7.84 -6.26
CA GLY A 108 7.14 8.04 -4.96
C GLY A 108 8.32 7.09 -4.68
N GLU A 109 8.66 6.19 -5.60
CA GLU A 109 9.83 5.32 -5.49
C GLU A 109 11.00 5.82 -6.34
N THR A 110 12.23 5.50 -5.93
CA THR A 110 13.41 5.77 -6.74
C THR A 110 13.48 4.80 -7.92
N PHE A 111 14.07 5.23 -9.03
CA PHE A 111 14.15 4.46 -10.28
C PHE A 111 14.62 3.01 -10.08
N SER A 112 15.60 2.79 -9.21
CA SER A 112 16.12 1.45 -8.87
C SER A 112 15.09 0.57 -8.17
N VAL A 113 14.31 1.11 -7.23
CA VAL A 113 13.32 0.36 -6.45
C VAL A 113 12.06 0.07 -7.29
N GLY A 114 11.52 1.08 -7.97
CA GLY A 114 10.32 0.94 -8.80
C GLY A 114 10.48 -0.07 -9.93
N SER A 115 11.70 -0.17 -10.48
CA SER A 115 12.07 -1.16 -11.50
C SER A 115 12.01 -2.62 -11.03
N LYS A 116 12.24 -2.87 -9.74
CA LYS A 116 12.15 -4.24 -9.19
C LYS A 116 10.70 -4.67 -9.06
N SER A 117 9.84 -3.74 -8.63
CA SER A 117 8.41 -3.95 -8.52
C SER A 117 7.83 -4.34 -9.88
N THR A 118 8.23 -3.67 -10.97
CA THR A 118 7.80 -4.03 -12.33
C THR A 118 8.30 -5.40 -12.79
N ARG A 119 9.52 -5.81 -12.43
CA ARG A 119 10.07 -7.14 -12.76
C ARG A 119 9.23 -8.28 -12.15
N ILE A 120 8.77 -8.12 -10.92
CA ILE A 120 7.91 -9.08 -10.22
C ILE A 120 6.49 -9.10 -10.83
N ILE A 121 5.93 -7.93 -11.15
CA ILE A 121 4.59 -7.80 -11.74
C ILE A 121 4.51 -8.46 -13.13
N LEU A 122 5.62 -8.51 -13.87
CA LEU A 122 5.70 -9.08 -15.22
C LEU A 122 6.04 -10.58 -15.25
N GLY A 123 6.20 -11.24 -14.10
CA GLY A 123 6.51 -12.68 -14.04
C GLY A 123 7.84 -13.07 -14.69
N MET A 124 8.79 -12.13 -14.79
CA MET A 124 10.11 -12.37 -15.39
C MET A 124 11.02 -13.10 -14.38
N ASN A 125 10.76 -14.38 -14.18
CA ASN A 125 11.64 -15.30 -13.46
C ASN A 125 12.63 -15.92 -14.46
N ASN A 126 13.91 -15.98 -14.11
CA ASN A 126 14.84 -16.92 -14.74
C ASN A 126 14.65 -18.29 -14.12
#